data_AF-A0A925ZG27-F1
#
_entry.id   AF-A0A925ZG27-F1
#
_cell.length_a   1.000
_cell.length_b   1.000
_cell.length_c   1.000
_cell.angle_alpha   90.00
_cell.angle_beta   90.00
_cell.angle_gamma   90.00
#
_symmetry.space_group_name_H-M   'P 1'
#
loop_
_entity.id
_entity.type
_entity.pdbx_description
1 polymer ?
#
loop_
_entity_poly.entity_id
_entity_poly.type
_entity_poly.pdbx_seq_one_letter_code
_entity_poly.pdbx_strand_id
1 'polypeptide(L)'
;MENGNEFKEEFDKCFEAFQKLVTHSFEKMQNDPHKKDEVIDLWKTYILKFKVFTYKTSEMYNNKDVFKAITKALMFGKKTGGI
;
A
#
# COMPACT_ATOMS: atom_id res chain seq x y z
N MET A 1 20.76 -14.75 -14.73
CA MET A 1 20.52 -13.87 -13.58
C MET A 1 19.92 -12.58 -14.13
N GLU A 2 18.61 -12.55 -14.37
CA GLU A 2 17.90 -11.38 -14.95
C GLU A 2 16.65 -10.98 -14.12
N ASN A 3 16.06 -11.91 -13.36
CA ASN A 3 14.75 -11.72 -12.70
C ASN A 3 14.71 -10.74 -11.51
N GLY A 4 15.84 -10.27 -10.99
CA GLY A 4 15.87 -9.37 -9.83
C GLY A 4 15.51 -7.92 -10.16
N ASN A 5 15.72 -7.50 -11.41
CA ASN A 5 15.53 -6.12 -11.82
C ASN A 5 14.09 -5.84 -12.25
N GLU A 6 13.43 -6.82 -12.89
CA GLU A 6 12.05 -6.70 -13.39
C GLU A 6 11.04 -6.48 -12.25
N PHE A 7 11.13 -7.25 -11.17
CA PHE A 7 10.25 -7.07 -10.01
C PHE A 7 10.44 -5.69 -9.36
N LYS A 8 11.68 -5.19 -9.32
CA LYS A 8 11.95 -3.87 -8.75
C LYS A 8 11.29 -2.77 -9.58
N GLU A 9 11.39 -2.82 -10.90
CA GLU A 9 10.74 -1.86 -11.80
C GLU A 9 9.21 -1.88 -11.66
N GLU A 10 8.60 -3.05 -11.45
CA GLU A 10 7.17 -3.15 -11.17
C GLU A 10 6.78 -2.49 -9.84
N PHE A 11 7.58 -2.70 -8.79
CA PHE A 11 7.38 -2.02 -7.51
C PHE A 11 7.55 -0.50 -7.63
N ASP A 12 8.54 -0.03 -8.39
CA ASP A 12 8.77 1.40 -8.61
C ASP A 12 7.59 2.04 -9.36
N LYS A 13 7.08 1.41 -10.43
CA LYS A 13 5.87 1.86 -11.14
C LYS A 13 4.64 1.88 -10.24
N CYS A 14 4.49 0.88 -9.39
CA CYS A 14 3.41 0.82 -8.41
C CYS A 14 3.51 1.98 -7.41
N PHE A 15 4.72 2.26 -6.92
CA PHE A 15 4.97 3.37 -6.01
C PHE A 15 4.68 4.73 -6.65
N GLU A 16 5.09 4.95 -7.90
CA GLU A 16 4.74 6.18 -8.64
C GLU A 16 3.22 6.38 -8.75
N ALA A 17 2.46 5.32 -9.01
CA ALA A 17 1.01 5.39 -9.04
C ALA A 17 0.42 5.74 -7.67
N PHE A 18 0.97 5.18 -6.59
CA PHE A 18 0.59 5.55 -5.22
C PHE A 18 0.91 7.01 -4.90
N GLN A 19 2.08 7.51 -5.27
CA GLN A 19 2.45 8.91 -5.07
C GLN A 19 1.47 9.85 -5.77
N LYS A 20 1.14 9.57 -7.04
CA LYS A 20 0.14 10.33 -7.80
C LYS A 20 -1.22 10.33 -7.10
N LEU A 21 -1.67 9.17 -6.61
CA LEU A 21 -2.95 9.04 -5.91
C LEU A 21 -2.98 9.80 -4.59
N VAL A 22 -1.87 9.79 -3.84
CA VAL A 22 -1.73 10.57 -2.60
C VAL A 22 -1.83 12.06 -2.90
N THR A 23 -1.02 12.58 -3.82
CA THR A 23 -1.05 14.00 -4.20
C THR A 23 -2.46 14.41 -4.63
N HIS A 24 -3.09 13.63 -5.51
CA HIS A 24 -4.44 13.92 -5.98
C HIS A 24 -5.50 13.87 -4.87
N SER A 25 -5.34 12.98 -3.88
CA SER A 25 -6.21 12.92 -2.71
C SER A 25 -6.15 14.23 -1.92
N PHE A 26 -4.94 14.75 -1.69
CA PHE A 26 -4.74 16.02 -0.97
C PHE A 26 -5.28 17.21 -1.77
N GLU A 27 -5.03 17.27 -3.07
CA GLU A 27 -5.61 18.30 -3.95
C GLU A 27 -7.14 18.31 -3.88
N LYS A 28 -7.78 17.14 -3.94
CA LYS A 28 -9.24 17.04 -3.82
C LYS A 28 -9.75 17.57 -2.49
N MET A 29 -9.09 17.23 -1.38
CA MET A 29 -9.49 17.71 -0.05
C MET A 29 -9.22 19.21 0.15
N GLN A 30 -8.18 19.74 -0.48
CA GLN A 30 -7.88 21.17 -0.45
C GLN A 30 -8.93 21.97 -1.24
N ASN A 31 -9.33 21.47 -2.41
CA ASN A 31 -10.30 22.12 -3.27
C ASN A 31 -11.75 21.98 -2.76
N ASP A 32 -12.05 20.90 -2.06
CA ASP A 32 -13.37 20.64 -1.48
C ASP A 32 -13.25 19.90 -0.13
N PRO A 33 -13.27 20.63 1.01
CA PRO A 33 -13.13 20.04 2.34
C PRO A 33 -14.20 19.00 2.69
N HIS A 34 -15.38 19.05 2.05
CA HIS A 34 -16.44 18.06 2.29
C HIS A 34 -16.09 16.67 1.74
N LYS A 35 -15.13 16.58 0.82
CA LYS A 35 -14.63 15.29 0.28
C LYS A 35 -13.66 14.57 1.21
N LYS A 36 -13.25 15.17 2.32
CA LYS A 36 -12.26 14.59 3.22
C LYS A 36 -12.66 13.19 3.69
N ASP A 37 -13.87 13.03 4.18
CA ASP A 37 -14.33 11.74 4.71
C ASP A 37 -14.46 10.69 3.59
N GLU A 38 -14.98 11.10 2.42
CA GLU A 38 -15.06 10.24 1.22
C GLU A 38 -13.67 9.72 0.80
N VAL A 39 -12.70 10.62 0.70
CA VAL A 39 -11.32 10.29 0.31
C VAL A 39 -10.67 9.37 1.34
N ILE A 40 -10.84 9.66 2.64
CA ILE A 40 -10.33 8.81 3.72
C ILE A 40 -10.97 7.41 3.67
N ASP A 41 -12.27 7.31 3.40
CA ASP A 41 -12.97 6.02 3.34
C ASP A 41 -12.55 5.20 2.11
N LEU A 42 -12.22 5.85 0.99
CA LEU A 42 -11.57 5.18 -0.14
C LEU A 42 -10.22 4.58 0.27
N TRP A 43 -9.35 5.37 0.94
CA TRP A 43 -8.07 4.86 1.43
C TRP A 43 -8.24 3.65 2.36
N LYS A 44 -9.13 3.75 3.37
CA LYS A 44 -9.44 2.62 4.28
C LYS A 44 -9.91 1.39 3.52
N THR A 45 -10.82 1.58 2.55
CA THR A 45 -11.38 0.49 1.75
C THR A 45 -10.30 -0.25 0.96
N TYR A 46 -9.41 0.48 0.28
CA TYR A 46 -8.39 -0.13 -0.57
C TYR A 46 -7.23 -0.73 0.24
N ILE A 47 -6.87 -0.15 1.39
CA ILE A 47 -5.93 -0.78 2.35
C ILE A 47 -6.50 -2.11 2.86
N LEU A 48 -7.79 -2.16 3.19
CA LEU A 48 -8.44 -3.41 3.62
C LEU A 48 -8.48 -4.44 2.48
N LYS A 49 -8.85 -4.03 1.26
CA LYS A 49 -8.83 -4.91 0.08
C LYS A 49 -7.44 -5.50 -0.15
N PHE A 50 -6.38 -4.69 -0.06
CA PHE A 50 -5.00 -5.14 -0.15
C PHE A 50 -4.69 -6.19 0.92
N LYS A 51 -4.95 -5.89 2.20
CA LYS A 51 -4.72 -6.81 3.32
C LYS A 51 -5.43 -8.15 3.12
N VAL A 52 -6.71 -8.14 2.72
CA VAL A 52 -7.49 -9.35 2.48
C VAL A 52 -6.91 -10.15 1.31
N PHE A 53 -6.54 -9.48 0.23
CA PHE A 53 -5.93 -10.15 -0.92
C PHE A 53 -4.59 -10.80 -0.56
N THR A 54 -3.70 -10.08 0.13
CA THR A 54 -2.42 -10.62 0.62
C THR A 54 -2.63 -11.83 1.53
N TYR A 55 -3.61 -11.78 2.43
CA TYR A 55 -3.95 -12.94 3.28
C TYR A 55 -4.36 -14.15 2.44
N LYS A 56 -5.34 -13.98 1.54
CA LYS A 56 -5.82 -15.06 0.67
C LYS A 56 -4.70 -15.67 -0.16
N THR A 57 -3.86 -14.85 -0.76
CA THR A 57 -2.68 -15.30 -1.52
C THR A 57 -1.72 -16.05 -0.61
N SER A 58 -1.45 -15.56 0.61
CA SER A 58 -0.59 -16.27 1.56
C SER A 58 -1.11 -17.64 1.95
N GLU A 59 -2.43 -17.81 2.09
CA GLU A 59 -3.04 -19.12 2.36
C GLU A 59 -2.92 -20.05 1.16
N MET A 60 -3.17 -19.54 -0.06
CA MET A 60 -3.05 -20.31 -1.31
C MET A 60 -1.65 -20.89 -1.52
N TYR A 61 -0.61 -20.14 -1.14
CA TYR A 61 0.79 -20.56 -1.25
C TYR A 61 1.36 -21.16 0.05
N ASN A 62 0.52 -21.41 1.07
CA ASN A 62 0.90 -21.90 2.40
C ASN A 62 2.08 -21.14 3.04
N ASN A 63 2.07 -19.81 2.91
CA ASN A 63 3.16 -18.92 3.36
C ASN A 63 2.63 -17.76 4.20
N LYS A 64 2.04 -18.09 5.36
CA LYS A 64 1.43 -17.12 6.28
C LYS A 64 2.42 -16.09 6.83
N ASP A 65 3.72 -16.42 6.85
CA ASP A 65 4.74 -15.51 7.38
C ASP A 65 4.98 -14.30 6.46
N VAL A 66 4.78 -14.44 5.14
CA VAL A 66 4.79 -13.31 4.21
C VAL A 66 3.66 -12.33 4.53
N PHE A 67 2.45 -12.82 4.78
CA PHE A 67 1.33 -11.95 5.18
C PHE A 67 1.63 -11.22 6.49
N LYS A 68 2.16 -11.91 7.50
CA LYS A 68 2.58 -11.29 8.77
C LYS A 68 3.65 -10.21 8.54
N ALA A 69 4.65 -10.49 7.71
CA ALA A 69 5.72 -9.54 7.40
C ALA A 69 5.18 -8.28 6.71
N ILE A 70 4.37 -8.43 5.66
CA ILE A 70 3.76 -7.32 4.91
C ILE A 70 2.85 -6.50 5.82
N THR A 71 1.94 -7.14 6.57
CA THR A 71 1.01 -6.42 7.44
C THR A 71 1.69 -5.73 8.62
N LYS A 72 2.75 -6.33 9.19
CA LYS A 72 3.57 -5.68 10.21
C LYS A 72 4.26 -4.44 9.65
N ALA A 73 4.80 -4.52 8.44
CA ALA A 73 5.41 -3.37 7.77
C ALA A 73 4.38 -2.26 7.48
N LEU A 74 3.15 -2.61 7.08
CA LEU A 74 2.07 -1.62 6.90
C LEU A 74 1.68 -0.91 8.20
N MET A 75 1.59 -1.63 9.32
CA MET A 75 1.11 -1.07 10.59
C MET A 75 2.18 -0.28 11.35
N PHE A 76 3.43 -0.70 11.27
CA PHE A 76 4.50 -0.18 12.13
C PHE A 76 5.69 0.40 11.38
N GLY A 77 5.65 0.38 10.04
CA GLY A 77 6.81 0.69 9.21
C GLY A 77 7.99 -0.24 9.51
N LYS A 78 9.10 -0.02 8.82
CA LYS A 78 10.40 -0.39 9.38
C LYS A 78 10.61 0.61 10.53
N LYS A 79 10.93 0.17 11.75
CA LYS A 79 11.53 1.09 12.74
C LYS A 79 12.78 1.65 12.10
N THR A 80 12.68 2.80 11.45
CA THR A 80 13.84 3.66 11.26
C THR A 80 14.13 4.17 12.66
N GLY A 81 15.07 3.49 13.34
CA GLY A 81 15.87 4.17 14.34
C GLY A 81 16.31 5.50 13.72
N GLY A 82 16.05 6.59 14.44
CA GLY A 82 15.81 7.91 13.87
C GLY A 82 16.86 8.41 12.89
N ILE A 83 16.38 9.32 12.04
CA ILE A 83 17.05 10.57 11.69
C ILE A 83 15.98 11.65 11.83
#